data_AF-A0A7J8KGT9-F1
#
_entry.id   AF-A0A7J8KGT9-F1
#
_cell.length_a   1.000
_cell.length_b   1.000
_cell.length_c   1.000
_cell.angle_alpha   90.00
_cell.angle_beta   90.00
_cell.angle_gamma   90.00
#
_symmetry.space_group_name_H-M   'P 1'
#
loop_
_entity.id
_entity.type
_entity.pdbx_description
1 polymer ?
#
loop_
_entity_poly.entity_id
_entity_poly.type
_entity_poly.pdbx_seq_one_letter_code
_entity_poly.pdbx_strand_id
1 'polypeptide(L)'
;MWPGKDSLLLPILVLARVVFVPLLLLCNVQPRRYLTVVFRHDALFIIFMAAFAFSNGYLASLCMCFGPKKVKPAEAETAGTIMAFFLSLGLALGAVFSFLFRAIV
;
A
#
# COMPACT_ATOMS: atom_id res chain seq x y z
N MET A 1 -2.02 -15.63 12.47
CA MET A 1 -2.01 -14.42 11.63
C MET A 1 -3.38 -14.27 11.00
N TRP A 2 -4.04 -13.14 11.22
CA TRP A 2 -5.36 -12.82 10.68
C TRP A 2 -5.19 -11.70 9.62
N PRO A 3 -5.91 -11.71 8.50
CA PRO A 3 -6.79 -12.75 7.99
C PRO A 3 -6.01 -14.04 7.65
N GLY A 4 -6.71 -15.18 7.60
CA GLY A 4 -6.10 -16.47 7.29
C GLY A 4 -5.53 -16.52 5.87
N LYS A 5 -4.56 -17.41 5.63
CA LYS A 5 -3.85 -17.56 4.35
C LYS A 5 -4.76 -17.82 3.14
N ASP A 6 -5.94 -18.41 3.34
CA ASP A 6 -6.91 -18.75 2.29
C ASP A 6 -8.09 -17.76 2.21
N SER A 7 -8.04 -16.69 3.01
CA SER A 7 -9.10 -15.71 3.05
C SER A 7 -9.01 -14.69 1.93
N LEU A 8 -10.13 -14.44 1.25
CA LEU A 8 -10.29 -13.33 0.29
C LEU A 8 -10.20 -11.95 0.96
N LEU A 9 -10.21 -11.88 2.29
CA LEU A 9 -10.06 -10.62 3.01
C LEU A 9 -8.70 -9.95 2.77
N LEU A 10 -7.63 -10.73 2.60
CA LEU A 10 -6.29 -10.18 2.38
C LEU A 10 -6.22 -9.34 1.09
N PRO A 11 -6.58 -9.85 -0.10
CA PRO A 11 -6.58 -9.02 -1.31
C PRO A 11 -7.60 -7.87 -1.26
N ILE A 12 -8.76 -8.06 -0.62
CA ILE A 12 -9.74 -6.98 -0.44
C ILE A 12 -9.17 -5.84 0.40
N LEU A 13 -8.50 -6.15 1.52
CA LEU A 13 -7.87 -5.14 2.37
C LEU A 13 -6.72 -4.42 1.66
N VAL A 14 -5.96 -5.12 0.80
CA VAL A 14 -4.92 -4.50 -0.03
C VAL A 14 -5.54 -3.51 -1.03
N LEU A 15 -6.61 -3.90 -1.73
CA LEU A 15 -7.32 -3.02 -2.67
C LEU A 15 -7.97 -1.83 -1.98
N ALA A 16 -8.51 -2.02 -0.77
CA ALA A 16 -9.11 -0.95 0.02
C ALA A 16 -8.10 0.17 0.31
N ARG A 17 -6.79 -0.09 0.34
CA ARG A 17 -5.75 0.93 0.58
C ARG A 17 -5.68 2.00 -0.51
N VAL A 18 -6.24 1.76 -1.69
CA VAL A 18 -6.35 2.78 -2.74
C VAL A 18 -7.11 4.02 -2.23
N VAL A 19 -8.01 3.88 -1.26
CA VAL A 19 -8.74 5.00 -0.63
C VAL A 19 -7.81 6.01 0.07
N PHE A 20 -6.63 5.57 0.55
CA PHE A 20 -5.69 6.48 1.21
C PHE A 20 -5.07 7.47 0.22
N VAL A 21 -5.02 7.16 -1.08
CA VAL A 21 -4.49 8.07 -2.10
C VAL A 21 -5.29 9.37 -2.17
N PRO A 22 -6.60 9.38 -2.48
CA PRO A 22 -7.38 10.61 -2.50
C PRO A 22 -7.45 11.28 -1.11
N LEU A 23 -7.54 10.51 -0.02
CA LEU A 23 -7.56 11.07 1.33
C LEU A 23 -6.31 11.90 1.64
N LEU A 24 -5.12 11.38 1.31
CA LEU A 24 -3.85 12.07 1.52
C LEU A 24 -3.64 13.23 0.54
N LEU A 25 -4.08 13.11 -0.73
CA LEU A 25 -4.01 14.22 -1.71
C LEU A 25 -4.90 15.41 -1.32
N LEU A 26 -6.02 15.16 -0.63
CA LEU A 26 -6.95 16.19 -0.14
C LEU A 26 -6.51 16.84 1.19
N CYS A 27 -5.43 16.36 1.80
CA CYS A 27 -4.82 16.98 2.99
C CYS A 27 -4.13 18.31 2.67
N ASN A 28 -3.61 18.97 3.71
CA ASN A 28 -3.01 20.29 3.61
C ASN A 28 -1.60 20.34 2.96
N VAL A 29 -1.42 19.80 1.74
CA VAL A 29 -0.16 19.87 0.98
C VAL A 29 -0.07 21.20 0.20
N GLN A 30 0.98 21.99 0.41
CA GLN A 30 1.23 23.26 -0.28
C GLN A 30 2.63 23.30 -0.91
N PRO A 31 2.84 24.04 -2.02
CA PRO A 31 1.85 24.73 -2.85
C PRO A 31 1.06 23.75 -3.73
N ARG A 32 -0.19 24.11 -4.08
CA ARG A 32 -1.09 23.26 -4.90
C ARG A 32 -1.67 24.05 -6.09
N ARG A 33 -1.94 23.38 -7.21
CA ARG A 33 -2.45 23.97 -8.47
C ARG A 33 -3.89 23.57 -8.79
N TYR A 34 -4.26 22.29 -8.66
CA TYR A 34 -5.54 21.79 -9.18
C TYR A 34 -6.53 21.28 -8.13
N LEU A 35 -6.07 20.91 -6.92
CA LEU A 35 -6.89 20.29 -5.87
C LEU A 35 -7.23 21.26 -4.73
N THR A 36 -8.45 21.17 -4.17
CA THR A 36 -8.88 21.95 -3.01
C THR A 36 -8.57 21.26 -1.67
N VAL A 37 -8.32 22.03 -0.61
CA VAL A 37 -8.07 21.49 0.74
C VAL A 37 -9.40 21.10 1.39
N VAL A 38 -9.63 19.80 1.59
CA VAL A 38 -10.78 19.31 2.35
C VAL A 38 -10.38 19.13 3.82
N PHE A 39 -9.22 18.54 4.06
CA PHE A 39 -8.71 18.27 5.40
C PHE A 39 -7.59 19.24 5.75
N ARG A 40 -7.96 20.34 6.43
CA ARG A 40 -7.02 21.40 6.84
C ARG A 40 -6.20 21.08 8.09
N HIS A 41 -6.70 20.17 8.93
CA HIS A 41 -6.12 19.89 10.24
C HIS A 41 -5.07 18.77 10.15
N ASP A 42 -3.85 19.03 10.62
CA ASP A 42 -2.71 18.12 10.51
C ASP A 42 -2.92 16.79 11.25
N ALA A 43 -3.72 16.79 12.32
CA ALA A 43 -4.08 15.54 13.01
C ALA A 43 -4.76 14.51 12.08
N LEU A 44 -5.57 14.95 11.11
CA LEU A 44 -6.18 14.03 10.14
C LEU A 44 -5.14 13.43 9.20
N PHE A 45 -4.19 14.24 8.76
CA PHE A 45 -3.05 13.76 7.98
C PHE A 45 -2.24 12.71 8.76
N ILE A 46 -1.94 12.98 10.04
CA ILE A 46 -1.21 12.04 10.91
C ILE A 46 -1.99 10.72 11.07
N ILE A 47 -3.30 10.79 11.31
CA ILE A 47 -4.16 9.60 11.46
C ILE A 47 -4.17 8.79 10.16
N PHE A 48 -4.36 9.42 9.00
CA PHE A 48 -4.36 8.74 7.72
C PHE A 48 -2.99 8.13 7.39
N MET A 49 -1.90 8.84 7.68
CA MET A 49 -0.55 8.34 7.49
C MET A 49 -0.24 7.15 8.41
N ALA A 50 -0.65 7.21 9.68
CA ALA A 50 -0.48 6.11 10.62
C ALA A 50 -1.25 4.86 10.17
N ALA A 51 -2.51 5.03 9.77
CA ALA A 51 -3.33 3.93 9.24
C ALA A 51 -2.76 3.36 7.93
N PHE A 52 -2.30 4.20 7.02
CA PHE A 52 -1.67 3.80 5.77
C PHE A 52 -0.36 3.04 6.00
N ALA A 53 0.51 3.52 6.89
CA ALA A 53 1.78 2.88 7.22
C ALA A 53 1.59 1.54 7.93
N PHE A 54 0.69 1.50 8.93
CA PHE A 54 0.39 0.28 9.67
C PHE A 54 -0.20 -0.80 8.75
N SER A 55 -1.19 -0.43 7.92
CA SER A 55 -1.77 -1.36 6.95
C SER A 55 -0.74 -1.84 5.91
N ASN A 56 0.22 -0.99 5.52
CA ASN A 56 1.32 -1.40 4.65
C ASN A 56 2.18 -2.49 5.28
N GLY A 57 2.71 -2.22 6.48
CA GLY A 57 3.63 -3.13 7.14
C GLY A 57 2.96 -4.47 7.46
N TYR A 58 1.72 -4.43 7.96
CA TYR A 58 0.99 -5.63 8.31
C TYR A 58 0.64 -6.48 7.08
N LEU A 59 -0.02 -5.90 6.07
CA LEU A 59 -0.49 -6.65 4.90
C LEU A 59 0.68 -7.13 4.03
N ALA A 60 1.73 -6.33 3.85
CA ALA A 60 2.92 -6.76 3.11
C ALA A 60 3.60 -7.95 3.79
N SER A 61 3.74 -7.91 5.12
CA SER A 61 4.30 -9.04 5.87
C SER A 61 3.45 -10.30 5.72
N LEU A 62 2.12 -10.18 5.81
CA LEU A 62 1.22 -11.32 5.57
C LEU A 62 1.37 -11.89 4.17
N CYS A 63 1.48 -11.04 3.13
CA CYS A 63 1.72 -11.49 1.77
C CYS A 63 3.03 -12.31 1.71
N MET A 64 4.14 -11.75 2.17
CA MET A 64 5.46 -12.41 2.15
C MET A 64 5.51 -13.69 2.99
N CYS A 65 4.76 -13.77 4.10
CA CYS A 65 4.67 -14.98 4.91
C CYS A 65 3.77 -16.07 4.30
N PHE A 66 2.70 -15.69 3.59
CA PHE A 66 1.72 -16.64 3.06
C PHE A 66 2.05 -17.12 1.65
N GLY A 67 2.69 -16.30 0.81
CA GLY A 67 2.93 -16.67 -0.58
C GLY A 67 3.79 -17.93 -0.76
N PRO A 68 4.94 -18.11 -0.08
CA PRO A 68 5.71 -19.35 -0.18
C PRO A 68 4.96 -20.58 0.38
N LYS A 69 3.96 -20.35 1.25
CA LYS A 69 3.10 -21.41 1.82
C LYS A 69 1.94 -21.82 0.91
N LYS A 70 1.78 -21.16 -0.24
CA LYS A 70 0.77 -21.50 -1.27
C LYS A 70 1.30 -22.48 -2.31
N VAL A 71 2.60 -22.72 -2.34
CA VAL A 71 3.26 -23.65 -3.27
C VAL A 71 3.79 -24.87 -2.53
N LYS A 72 4.28 -25.86 -3.27
CA LYS A 72 4.95 -27.02 -2.68
C LYS A 72 6.24 -26.58 -1.97
N PRO A 73 6.69 -27.27 -0.90
CA PRO A 73 7.92 -26.91 -0.19
C PRO A 73 9.15 -26.77 -1.09
N ALA A 74 9.26 -27.60 -2.13
CA ALA A 74 10.35 -27.56 -3.11
C ALA A 74 10.34 -26.29 -3.99
N GLU A 75 9.20 -25.62 -4.12
CA GLU A 75 9.02 -24.41 -4.95
C GLU A 75 8.97 -23.14 -4.08
N ALA A 76 8.99 -23.28 -2.75
CA ALA A 76 8.79 -22.17 -1.82
C ALA A 76 9.90 -21.11 -1.92
N GLU A 77 11.13 -21.53 -2.17
CA GLU A 77 12.26 -20.62 -2.38
C GLU A 77 12.06 -19.76 -3.63
N THR A 78 11.76 -20.39 -4.77
CA THR A 78 11.47 -19.70 -6.03
C THR A 78 10.27 -18.76 -5.91
N ALA A 79 9.20 -19.20 -5.22
CA ALA A 79 8.05 -18.36 -4.94
C ALA A 79 8.45 -17.12 -4.12
N GLY A 80 9.30 -17.28 -3.09
CA GLY A 80 9.85 -16.16 -2.33
C GLY A 80 10.61 -15.16 -3.19
N THR A 81 11.45 -15.62 -4.12
CA THR A 81 12.16 -14.76 -5.08
C THR A 81 11.21 -13.98 -5.98
N ILE A 82 10.19 -14.64 -6.53
CA ILE A 82 9.17 -13.99 -7.37
C ILE A 82 8.43 -12.91 -6.57
N MET A 83 8.09 -13.18 -5.32
CA MET A 83 7.43 -12.19 -4.46
C MET A 83 8.31 -10.97 -4.18
N ALA A 84 9.60 -11.17 -3.93
CA ALA A 84 10.55 -10.06 -3.76
C ALA A 84 10.63 -9.20 -5.03
N PHE A 85 10.65 -9.83 -6.21
CA PHE A 85 10.59 -9.11 -7.48
C PHE A 85 9.33 -8.25 -7.62
N PHE A 86 8.14 -8.81 -7.32
CA PHE A 86 6.88 -8.05 -7.39
C PHE A 86 6.81 -6.92 -6.36
N LEU A 87 7.41 -7.10 -5.18
CA LEU A 87 7.56 -6.04 -4.19
C LEU A 87 8.42 -4.90 -4.76
N SER A 88 9.58 -5.20 -5.33
CA SER A 88 10.45 -4.21 -5.98
C SER A 88 9.77 -3.52 -7.17
N LEU A 89 9.03 -4.27 -7.99
CA LEU A 89 8.24 -3.71 -9.08
C LEU A 89 7.17 -2.75 -8.57
N GLY A 90 6.46 -3.11 -7.50
CA GLY A 90 5.48 -2.24 -6.85
C GLY A 90 6.09 -0.94 -6.33
N LEU A 91 7.30 -1.00 -5.75
CA LEU A 91 8.04 0.19 -5.33
C LEU A 91 8.44 1.08 -6.52
N ALA A 92 8.92 0.48 -7.61
CA ALA A 92 9.28 1.20 -8.83
C ALA A 92 8.07 1.90 -9.47
N LEU A 93 6.94 1.19 -9.62
CA LEU A 93 5.68 1.75 -10.09
C LEU A 93 5.18 2.85 -9.16
N GLY A 94 5.26 2.64 -7.84
CA GLY A 94 4.90 3.65 -6.84
C GLY A 94 5.72 4.94 -6.98
N ALA A 95 7.03 4.84 -7.25
CA ALA A 95 7.88 5.98 -7.51
C ALA A 95 7.41 6.77 -8.75
N VAL A 96 7.13 6.08 -9.87
CA VAL A 96 6.61 6.69 -11.10
C VAL A 96 5.28 7.41 -10.85
N PHE A 97 4.32 6.75 -10.20
CA PHE A 97 3.02 7.36 -9.88
C PHE A 97 3.14 8.55 -8.92
N SER A 98 4.12 8.54 -8.01
CA SER A 98 4.35 9.67 -7.09
C SER A 98 4.71 10.95 -7.84
N PHE A 99 5.48 10.87 -8.92
CA PHE A 99 5.74 12.03 -9.79
C PHE A 99 4.47 12.54 -10.46
N LEU A 100 3.60 11.63 -10.92
CA LEU A 100 2.32 12.01 -11.52
C LEU A 100 1.40 12.70 -10.49
N PHE A 101 1.28 12.14 -9.29
CA PHE A 101 0.46 12.75 -8.23
C PHE A 101 1.00 14.11 -7.80
N ARG A 102 2.32 14.27 -7.70
CA ARG A 102 2.94 15.57 -7.42
C ARG A 102 2.70 16.60 -8.53
N ALA A 103 2.51 16.18 -9.77
CA ALA A 103 2.16 17.10 -10.85
C ALA A 103 0.69 17.57 -10.78
N ILE A 104 -0.19 16.79 -10.15
CA ILE A 104 -1.62 17.08 -9.99
C ILE A 104 -1.89 17.93 -8.74
N VAL A 105 -1.18 17.67 -7.63
CA VAL A 105 -1.27 18.49 -6.41
C VAL A 105 -0.67 19.85 -6.68
#